data_AF-A0A1K1T0J6-F1
#
_entry.id   AF-A0A1K1T0J6-F1
#
_cell.length_a   1.000
_cell.length_b   1.000
_cell.length_c   1.000
_cell.angle_alpha   90.00
_cell.angle_beta   90.00
_cell.angle_gamma   90.00
#
_symmetry.space_group_name_H-M   'P 1'
#
loop_
_entity.id
_entity.type
_entity.pdbx_description
1 polymer ?
#
loop_
_entity_poly.entity_id
_entity_poly.type
_entity_poly.pdbx_seq_one_letter_code
_entity_poly.pdbx_strand_id
1 'polypeptide(L)'
;MNDYLQELLKEHQYDKKLKEEAIFRIFFGGEDVRDVQESLGIHDHCVIMNWVNTYRKRIEDGLISIPPMSKKQQQDLVALHQRIKELERSLKNANLMIL
;
A
#
# COMPACT_ATOMS: atom_id res chain seq x y z
N MET A 1 11.72 -0.85 -37.65
CA MET A 1 10.89 -1.82 -36.89
C MET A 1 11.00 -1.60 -35.38
N ASN A 2 12.19 -1.23 -34.85
CA ASN A 2 12.37 -0.92 -33.43
C ASN A 2 11.69 0.40 -32.98
N ASP A 3 11.69 1.43 -33.82
CA ASP A 3 11.16 2.75 -33.44
C ASP A 3 9.64 2.74 -33.24
N TYR A 4 8.90 2.07 -34.12
CA TYR A 4 7.44 1.91 -34.00
C TYR A 4 7.01 1.19 -32.71
N LEU A 5 7.76 0.15 -32.31
CA LEU A 5 7.51 -0.56 -31.05
C LEU A 5 7.83 0.32 -29.84
N GLN A 6 8.86 1.16 -29.91
CA GLN A 6 9.16 2.11 -28.83
C GLN A 6 8.12 3.23 -28.72
N GLU A 7 7.58 3.69 -29.84
CA GLU A 7 6.52 4.71 -29.87
C GLU A 7 5.22 4.16 -29.28
N LEU A 8 4.83 2.94 -29.65
CA LEU A 8 3.67 2.24 -29.08
C LEU A 8 3.84 1.96 -27.57
N LEU A 9 5.05 1.58 -27.14
CA LEU A 9 5.37 1.37 -25.72
C LEU A 9 5.36 2.67 -24.92
N LYS A 10 5.70 3.81 -25.53
CA LYS A 10 5.59 5.13 -24.92
C LYS A 10 4.13 5.53 -24.75
N GLU A 11 3.29 5.30 -25.76
CA GLU A 11 1.86 5.60 -25.70
C GLU A 11 1.12 4.79 -24.63
N HIS A 12 1.60 3.59 -24.32
CA HIS A 12 1.01 2.72 -23.28
C HIS A 12 1.78 2.75 -21.96
N GLN A 13 2.79 3.61 -21.83
CA GLN A 13 3.50 3.81 -20.58
C GLN A 13 2.71 4.73 -19.66
N TYR A 14 2.27 4.19 -18.53
CA TYR A 14 1.75 5.01 -17.45
C TYR A 14 2.82 5.96 -16.92
N ASP A 15 2.42 7.21 -16.68
CA ASP A 15 3.26 8.21 -16.05
C ASP A 15 3.76 7.71 -14.70
N LYS A 16 4.99 8.11 -14.36
CA LYS A 16 5.64 7.72 -13.12
C LYS A 16 4.82 8.16 -11.90
N LYS A 17 4.24 9.36 -11.93
CA LYS A 17 3.40 9.87 -10.82
C LYS A 17 2.15 9.02 -10.64
N LEU A 18 1.52 8.59 -11.75
CA LEU A 18 0.34 7.72 -11.68
C LEU A 18 0.68 6.37 -11.06
N LYS A 19 1.82 5.77 -11.45
CA LYS A 19 2.31 4.52 -10.86
C LYS A 19 2.56 4.67 -9.36
N GLU A 20 3.24 5.74 -8.96
CA GLU A 20 3.52 6.04 -7.56
C GLU A 20 2.20 6.20 -6.78
N GLU A 21 1.26 7.02 -7.26
CA GLU A 21 -0.06 7.19 -6.61
C GLU A 21 -0.80 5.86 -6.42
N ALA A 22 -0.85 5.01 -7.45
CA ALA A 22 -1.49 3.70 -7.36
C ALA A 22 -0.81 2.81 -6.31
N ILE A 23 0.53 2.76 -6.30
CA ILE A 23 1.30 2.02 -5.29
C ILE A 23 0.99 2.56 -3.90
N PHE A 24 0.97 3.88 -3.72
CA PHE A 24 0.75 4.51 -2.42
C PHE A 24 -0.62 4.18 -1.83
N ARG A 25 -1.68 4.34 -2.64
CA ARG A 25 -3.05 4.05 -2.23
C ARG A 25 -3.26 2.60 -1.82
N ILE A 26 -2.65 1.65 -2.55
CA ILE A 26 -2.77 0.22 -2.24
C ILE A 26 -1.86 -0.16 -1.07
N PHE A 27 -0.57 0.16 -1.15
CA PHE A 27 0.43 -0.34 -0.21
C PHE A 27 0.38 0.36 1.15
N PHE A 28 0.09 1.67 1.18
CA PHE A 28 0.00 2.44 2.44
C PHE A 28 -1.43 2.81 2.82
N GLY A 29 -2.30 3.06 1.84
CA GLY A 29 -3.71 3.37 2.07
C GLY A 29 -4.57 2.13 2.37
N GLY A 30 -4.11 0.94 1.99
CA GLY A 30 -4.87 -0.30 2.15
C GLY A 30 -6.11 -0.37 1.25
N GLU A 31 -6.17 0.45 0.20
CA GLU A 31 -7.27 0.48 -0.75
C GLU A 31 -7.28 -0.78 -1.64
N ASP A 32 -8.47 -1.21 -2.07
CA ASP A 32 -8.60 -2.33 -2.98
C ASP A 32 -8.06 -1.98 -4.37
N VAL A 33 -7.42 -2.96 -5.01
CA VAL A 33 -6.77 -2.79 -6.31
C VAL A 33 -7.79 -2.41 -7.39
N ARG A 34 -9.02 -2.94 -7.32
CA ARG A 34 -10.08 -2.63 -8.30
C ARG A 34 -10.59 -1.21 -8.12
N ASP A 35 -10.76 -0.76 -6.88
CA ASP A 35 -11.19 0.62 -6.59
C ASP A 35 -10.14 1.63 -7.09
N VAL A 36 -8.86 1.34 -6.88
CA VAL A 36 -7.76 2.17 -7.37
C VAL A 36 -7.65 2.11 -8.89
N GLN A 37 -7.85 0.94 -9.50
CA GLN A 37 -7.88 0.76 -10.96
C GLN A 37 -8.94 1.66 -11.60
N GLU A 38 -10.19 1.57 -11.12
CA GLU A 38 -11.31 2.36 -11.64
C GLU A 38 -11.08 3.86 -11.42
N SER A 39 -10.62 4.24 -10.22
CA SER A 39 -10.38 5.64 -9.87
C SER A 39 -9.27 6.30 -10.70
N LEU A 40 -8.23 5.55 -11.07
CA LEU A 40 -7.06 6.08 -11.80
C LEU A 40 -7.11 5.80 -13.31
N GLY A 41 -8.16 5.15 -13.81
CA GLY A 41 -8.31 4.80 -15.23
C GLY A 41 -7.25 3.80 -15.73
N ILE A 42 -6.69 3.00 -14.83
CA ILE A 42 -5.69 2.00 -15.17
C ILE A 42 -6.39 0.78 -15.77
N HIS A 43 -5.81 0.21 -16.82
CA HIS A 43 -6.54 -0.72 -17.69
C HIS A 43 -6.55 -2.14 -17.13
N ASP A 44 -5.57 -2.47 -16.27
CA ASP A 44 -5.38 -3.82 -15.75
C ASP A 44 -4.86 -3.81 -14.31
N HIS A 45 -5.65 -4.36 -13.40
CA HIS A 45 -5.25 -4.62 -12.01
C HIS A 45 -3.98 -5.47 -11.87
N CYS A 46 -3.69 -6.40 -12.81
CA CYS A 46 -2.48 -7.23 -12.75
C CYS A 46 -1.22 -6.36 -12.88
N VAL A 47 -1.28 -5.34 -13.73
CA VAL A 47 -0.19 -4.38 -13.92
C VAL A 47 0.07 -3.59 -12.63
N ILE A 48 -0.99 -3.17 -11.95
CA ILE A 48 -0.89 -2.48 -10.66
C ILE A 48 -0.24 -3.37 -9.60
N MET A 49 -0.66 -4.65 -9.51
CA MET A 49 -0.08 -5.57 -8.54
C MET A 49 1.40 -5.86 -8.81
N ASN A 50 1.81 -5.93 -10.07
CA ASN A 50 3.23 -6.03 -10.40
C ASN A 50 4.03 -4.83 -9.91
N TRP A 51 3.48 -3.61 -10.01
CA TRP A 51 4.13 -2.42 -9.45
C TRP A 51 4.23 -2.47 -7.94
N VAL A 52 3.16 -2.84 -7.24
CA VAL A 52 3.12 -2.96 -5.78
C VAL A 52 4.14 -4.01 -5.30
N ASN A 53 4.18 -5.18 -5.94
CA ASN A 53 5.13 -6.24 -5.58
C ASN A 53 6.58 -5.83 -5.85
N THR A 54 6.85 -5.15 -6.96
CA THR A 54 8.19 -4.62 -7.27
C THR A 54 8.60 -3.57 -6.24
N TYR A 55 7.68 -2.69 -5.86
CA TYR A 55 7.95 -1.67 -4.85
C TYR A 55 8.22 -2.28 -3.47
N ARG A 56 7.41 -3.26 -3.05
CA ARG A 56 7.61 -4.02 -1.82
C ARG A 56 8.99 -4.66 -1.78
N LYS A 57 9.37 -5.37 -2.84
CA LYS A 57 10.68 -6.02 -2.93
C LYS A 57 11.83 -5.01 -2.81
N ARG A 58 11.71 -3.84 -3.43
CA ARG A 58 12.72 -2.78 -3.31
C ARG A 58 12.84 -2.23 -1.89
N ILE A 59 11.76 -2.21 -1.11
CA ILE A 59 11.82 -1.85 0.32
C ILE A 59 12.55 -2.95 1.09
N GLU A 60 12.18 -4.22 0.86
CA GLU A 60 12.80 -5.39 1.50
C GLU A 60 14.31 -5.46 1.24
N ASP A 61 14.72 -5.15 0.00
CA ASP A 61 16.11 -5.08 -0.42
C ASP A 61 16.85 -3.81 0.08
N GLY A 62 16.16 -2.91 0.80
CA GLY A 62 16.73 -1.65 1.31
C GLY A 62 17.05 -0.61 0.22
N LEU A 63 16.56 -0.81 -1.00
CA LEU A 63 16.82 0.06 -2.15
C LEU A 63 15.98 1.33 -2.15
N ILE A 64 14.86 1.34 -1.43
CA ILE A 64 14.00 2.50 -1.23
C ILE A 64 13.50 2.57 0.23
N SER A 65 13.42 3.77 0.77
CA SER A 65 12.86 3.98 2.11
C SER A 65 11.34 4.12 2.04
N ILE A 66 10.67 3.62 3.07
CA ILE A 66 9.25 3.87 3.29
C ILE A 66 9.07 5.39 3.51
N PRO A 67 8.15 6.04 2.79
CA PRO A 67 7.78 7.43 3.01
C PRO A 67 7.24 7.64 4.43
N PRO A 68 7.47 8.81 5.04
CA PRO A 68 7.00 9.07 6.39
C PRO A 68 5.47 8.95 6.47
N MET A 69 4.98 8.25 7.51
CA MET A 69 3.54 8.09 7.76
C MET A 69 2.82 9.44 7.79
N SER A 70 1.62 9.50 7.21
CA SER A 70 0.76 10.67 7.29
C SER A 70 0.29 10.91 8.73
N LYS A 71 -0.12 12.15 9.05
CA LYS A 71 -0.66 12.51 10.38
C LYS A 71 -1.85 11.64 10.79
N LYS A 72 -2.74 11.33 9.84
CA LYS A 72 -3.91 10.47 10.10
C LYS A 72 -3.47 9.05 10.47
N GLN A 73 -2.56 8.47 9.71
CA GLN A 73 -1.99 7.14 10.00
C GLN A 73 -1.29 7.09 11.36
N GLN A 74 -0.57 8.15 11.76
CA GLN A 74 0.03 8.23 13.11
C GLN A 74 -1.04 8.23 14.21
N GLN A 75 -2.11 9.00 14.04
CA GLN A 75 -3.22 9.03 15.00
C GLN A 75 -3.92 7.68 15.12
N ASP A 76 -4.22 7.06 13.98
CA ASP A 76 -4.85 5.74 13.93
C ASP A 76 -3.97 4.67 14.59
N LEU A 77 -2.65 4.74 14.41
CA LEU A 77 -1.69 3.81 15.02
C LEU A 77 -1.60 4.00 16.54
N VAL A 78 -1.72 5.23 17.05
CA VAL A 78 -1.80 5.49 18.49
C VAL A 78 -3.11 4.94 19.06
N ALA A 79 -4.24 5.18 18.40
CA ALA A 79 -5.54 4.66 18.81
C ALA A 79 -5.55 3.12 18.83
N LEU A 80 -4.95 2.49 17.81
CA LEU A 80 -4.84 1.04 17.72
C LEU A 80 -4.00 0.47 18.88
N HIS A 81 -2.85 1.07 19.19
CA HIS A 81 -2.03 0.66 20.34
C HIS A 81 -2.75 0.78 21.67
N GLN A 82 -3.52 1.86 21.87
CA GLN A 82 -4.33 2.02 23.07
C GLN A 82 -5.36 0.90 23.19
N ARG A 83 -6.03 0.56 22.08
CA ARG A 83 -7.02 -0.51 22.07
C ARG A 83 -6.42 -1.89 22.34
N ILE A 84 -5.26 -2.20 21.77
CA ILE A 84 -4.54 -3.44 22.04
C ILE A 84 -4.23 -3.54 23.54
N LYS A 85 -3.71 -2.48 24.15
CA LYS A 85 -3.40 -2.45 25.58
C LYS A 85 -4.64 -2.64 26.47
N GLU A 86 -5.78 -2.11 26.07
CA GLU A 86 -7.06 -2.35 26.76
C GLU A 86 -7.48 -3.82 26.66
N LEU A 87 -7.38 -4.40 25.47
CA LEU A 87 -7.72 -5.80 25.24
C LEU A 87 -6.81 -6.75 26.02
N GLU A 88 -5.50 -6.48 26.06
CA GLU A 88 -4.53 -7.23 26.86
C GLU A 88 -4.85 -7.19 28.36
N ARG A 89 -5.23 -6.00 28.87
CA ARG A 89 -5.68 -5.85 30.26
C ARG A 89 -6.95 -6.63 30.54
N SER A 90 -7.93 -6.56 29.64
CA SER A 90 -9.18 -7.30 29.76
C SER A 90 -8.94 -8.81 29.79
N LEU A 91 -8.09 -9.31 28.89
CA LEU A 91 -7.68 -10.71 28.83
C LEU A 91 -6.99 -11.14 30.12
N LYS A 92 -6.06 -10.33 30.64
CA LYS A 92 -5.39 -10.60 31.91
C LYS A 92 -6.37 -10.67 33.08
N ASN A 93 -7.33 -9.76 33.15
CA ASN A 93 -8.35 -9.75 34.20
C ASN A 93 -9.29 -10.96 34.10
N ALA A 94 -9.72 -11.33 32.89
CA ALA A 94 -10.55 -12.51 32.67
C ALA A 94 -9.82 -13.80 33.11
N ASN A 95 -8.53 -13.92 32.80
CA ASN A 95 -7.73 -15.07 33.26
C ASN A 95 -7.60 -15.12 34.79
N LEU A 96 -7.52 -13.96 35.47
CA LEU A 96 -7.50 -13.89 36.94
C LEU A 96 -8.84 -14.25 37.60
N MET A 97 -9.97 -14.11 36.88
CA MET A 97 -11.30 -14.47 37.40
C MET A 97 -11.65 -15.94 37.23
N ILE A 98 -10.89 -16.68 36.41
CA ILE A 98 -11.10 -18.10 36.11
C ILE A 98 -10.18 -19.00 36.98
N LEU A 99 -9.19 -18.41 37.67
CA LEU A 99 -8.33 -19.04 38.67
C LEU A 99 -8.93 -18.95 40.08
#